data_AF-E6W2E2-F1
#
_entry.id   AF-E6W2E2-F1
#
_cell.length_a   1.000
_cell.length_b   1.000
_cell.length_c   1.000
_cell.angle_alpha   90.00
_cell.angle_beta   90.00
_cell.angle_gamma   90.00
#
_symmetry.space_group_name_H-M   'P 1'
#
loop_
_entity.id
_entity.type
_entity.pdbx_description
1 polymer ?
#
loop_
_entity_poly.entity_id
_entity_poly.type
_entity_poly.pdbx_seq_one_letter_code
_entity_poly.pdbx_strand_id
1 'polypeptide(L)'
;MSTHKTGSATLAELYTYYAQLRDMLQENREHIVKGDVQGVDRVSNLMETLVLKIRLLEDTLDSFMKDYASTHDVECKLLAIAAHMEPEGGDFTDELVRLSELVKDVDRQTYMNRQILHSALKVNGHFLSLVDNELKSSKQYASDGAVTQKRQSLFMSQKV
;
A
#
# COMPACT_ATOMS: atom_id res chain seq x y z
N MET A 1 -5.44 26.56 -25.91
CA MET A 1 -4.76 25.39 -26.51
C MET A 1 -3.60 24.83 -25.68
N SER A 2 -2.89 25.61 -24.84
CA SER A 2 -1.79 25.06 -24.00
C SER A 2 -2.28 24.28 -22.78
N THR A 3 -3.33 24.75 -22.10
CA THR A 3 -3.87 24.16 -20.86
C THR A 3 -4.40 22.74 -21.05
N HIS A 4 -5.08 22.46 -22.16
CA HIS A 4 -5.54 21.11 -22.52
C HIS A 4 -4.39 20.12 -22.70
N LYS A 5 -3.28 20.56 -23.31
CA LYS A 5 -2.10 19.70 -23.51
C LYS A 5 -1.39 19.40 -22.19
N THR A 6 -1.34 20.37 -21.28
CA THR A 6 -0.77 20.17 -19.95
C THR A 6 -1.58 19.18 -19.12
N GLY A 7 -2.91 19.30 -19.10
CA GLY A 7 -3.78 18.37 -18.35
C GLY A 7 -3.66 16.93 -18.85
N SER A 8 -3.75 16.71 -20.16
CA SER A 8 -3.62 15.36 -20.75
C SER A 8 -2.21 14.77 -20.55
N ALA A 9 -1.14 15.58 -20.68
CA ALA A 9 0.21 15.12 -20.41
C ALA A 9 0.39 14.65 -18.96
N THR A 10 -0.15 15.39 -17.98
CA THR A 10 -0.12 14.99 -16.57
C THR A 10 -0.89 13.70 -16.32
N LEU A 11 -2.08 13.52 -16.95
CA LEU A 11 -2.86 12.29 -16.83
C LEU A 11 -2.13 11.08 -17.42
N ALA A 12 -1.49 11.23 -18.58
CA ALA A 12 -0.72 10.17 -19.21
C ALA A 12 0.51 9.76 -18.36
N GLU A 13 1.18 10.73 -17.74
CA GLU A 13 2.30 10.44 -16.83
C GLU A 13 1.83 9.77 -15.54
N LEU A 14 0.72 10.24 -14.95
CA LEU A 14 0.07 9.59 -13.80
C LEU A 14 -0.30 8.14 -14.12
N TYR A 15 -0.91 7.89 -15.27
CA TYR A 15 -1.26 6.55 -15.72
C TYR A 15 -0.02 5.65 -15.78
N THR A 16 1.09 6.16 -16.32
CA THR A 16 2.35 5.42 -16.43
C THR A 16 2.88 5.03 -15.04
N TYR A 17 2.90 5.95 -14.08
CA TYR A 17 3.39 5.63 -12.74
C TYR A 17 2.44 4.72 -11.96
N TYR A 18 1.12 4.88 -12.09
CA TYR A 18 0.17 3.96 -11.49
C TYR A 18 0.29 2.54 -12.08
N ALA A 19 0.59 2.41 -13.38
CA ALA A 19 0.80 1.12 -14.03
C ALA A 19 2.08 0.45 -13.51
N GLN A 20 3.16 1.21 -13.38
CA GLN A 20 4.40 0.72 -12.75
C GLN A 20 4.17 0.32 -11.29
N LEU A 21 3.40 1.09 -10.52
CA LEU A 21 3.08 0.78 -9.14
C LEU A 21 2.27 -0.52 -9.03
N ARG A 22 1.28 -0.74 -9.91
CA ARG A 22 0.53 -2.00 -10.00
C ARG A 22 1.47 -3.19 -10.21
N ASP A 23 2.38 -3.07 -11.17
CA ASP A 23 3.30 -4.15 -11.51
C ASP A 23 4.27 -4.44 -10.34
N MET A 24 4.77 -3.39 -9.68
CA MET A 24 5.60 -3.54 -8.47
C MET A 24 4.82 -4.13 -7.29
N LEU A 25 3.54 -3.81 -7.12
CA LEU A 25 2.71 -4.45 -6.09
C LEU A 25 2.56 -5.94 -6.34
N GLN A 26 2.40 -6.34 -7.60
CA GLN A 26 2.37 -7.75 -7.98
C GLN A 26 3.72 -8.43 -7.74
N GLU A 27 4.85 -7.83 -8.15
CA GLU A 27 6.19 -8.34 -7.90
C GLU A 27 6.45 -8.48 -6.39
N ASN A 28 6.13 -7.45 -5.60
CA ASN A 28 6.28 -7.48 -4.14
C ASN A 28 5.49 -8.63 -3.52
N ARG A 29 4.27 -8.88 -4.00
CA ARG A 29 3.47 -10.02 -3.54
C ARG A 29 4.18 -11.35 -3.73
N GLU A 30 4.85 -11.55 -4.86
CA GLU A 30 5.59 -12.77 -5.12
C GLU A 30 6.75 -12.95 -4.13
N HIS A 31 7.48 -11.88 -3.81
CA HIS A 31 8.54 -11.91 -2.79
C HIS A 31 7.97 -12.18 -1.39
N ILE A 32 6.84 -11.55 -1.02
CA ILE A 32 6.15 -11.81 0.26
C ILE A 32 5.79 -13.28 0.39
N VAL A 33 5.19 -13.88 -0.64
CA VAL A 33 4.76 -15.29 -0.63
C VAL A 33 5.97 -16.23 -0.56
N LYS A 34 7.08 -15.89 -1.20
CA LYS A 34 8.34 -16.66 -1.14
C LYS A 34 9.10 -16.48 0.18
N GLY A 35 8.71 -15.52 1.02
CA GLY A 35 9.46 -15.15 2.23
C GLY A 35 10.79 -14.46 1.93
N ASP A 36 10.96 -13.90 0.73
CA ASP A 36 12.16 -13.19 0.31
C ASP A 36 12.17 -11.76 0.85
N VAL A 37 12.66 -11.60 2.08
CA VAL A 37 12.68 -10.31 2.79
C VAL A 37 13.50 -9.25 2.05
N GLN A 38 14.61 -9.63 1.41
CA GLN A 38 15.44 -8.67 0.66
C GLN A 38 14.74 -8.19 -0.60
N GLY A 39 14.04 -9.08 -1.31
CA GLY A 39 13.19 -8.71 -2.44
C GLY A 39 12.07 -7.77 -2.03
N VAL A 40 11.36 -8.08 -0.93
CA VAL A 40 10.30 -7.21 -0.37
C VAL A 40 10.83 -5.82 -0.03
N ASP A 41 11.98 -5.73 0.64
CA ASP A 41 12.58 -4.45 1.01
C ASP A 41 12.96 -3.61 -0.22
N ARG A 42 13.64 -4.23 -1.19
CA ARG A 42 14.03 -3.56 -2.44
C ARG A 42 12.82 -3.02 -3.20
N VAL A 43 11.79 -3.84 -3.40
CA VAL A 43 10.60 -3.41 -4.17
C VAL A 43 9.82 -2.34 -3.39
N SER A 44 9.75 -2.44 -2.06
CA SER A 44 9.13 -1.42 -1.20
C SER A 44 9.79 -0.05 -1.35
N ASN A 45 11.12 0.01 -1.34
CA ASN A 45 11.86 1.26 -1.55
C ASN A 45 11.59 1.90 -2.93
N LEU A 46 11.45 1.08 -3.97
CA LEU A 46 11.09 1.56 -5.31
C LEU A 46 9.64 2.08 -5.37
N MET A 47 8.71 1.37 -4.72
CA MET A 47 7.32 1.82 -4.63
C MET A 47 7.18 3.14 -3.87
N GLU A 48 7.94 3.35 -2.79
CA GLU A 48 7.94 4.63 -2.07
C GLU A 48 8.32 5.79 -2.99
N THR A 49 9.35 5.60 -3.81
CA THR A 49 9.77 6.59 -4.81
C THR A 49 8.66 6.87 -5.83
N LEU A 50 7.98 5.83 -6.32
CA LEU A 50 6.86 5.99 -7.25
C LEU A 50 5.68 6.73 -6.61
N VAL A 51 5.32 6.39 -5.38
CA VAL A 51 4.23 7.05 -4.64
C VAL A 51 4.50 8.54 -4.46
N LEU A 52 5.75 8.93 -4.20
CA LEU A 52 6.11 10.34 -4.12
C LEU A 52 5.94 11.06 -5.46
N LYS A 53 6.33 10.42 -6.58
CA LYS A 53 6.13 10.99 -7.93
C LYS A 53 4.65 11.14 -8.28
N ILE A 54 3.84 10.12 -7.95
CA ILE A 54 2.38 10.16 -8.14
C ILE A 54 1.79 11.35 -7.39
N ARG A 55 2.12 11.52 -6.10
CA ARG A 55 1.62 12.64 -5.28
C ARG A 55 1.96 14.00 -5.88
N LEU A 56 3.20 14.18 -6.34
CA LEU A 56 3.62 15.44 -6.98
C LEU A 56 2.81 15.75 -8.24
N LEU A 57 2.50 14.73 -9.05
CA LEU A 57 1.67 14.91 -10.24
C LEU A 57 0.20 15.12 -9.89
N GLU A 58 -0.32 14.47 -8.84
CA GLU A 58 -1.68 14.72 -8.33
C GLU A 58 -1.83 16.16 -7.82
N ASP A 59 -0.84 16.68 -7.09
CA ASP A 59 -0.81 18.08 -6.65
C ASP A 59 -0.74 19.06 -7.83
N THR A 60 0.00 18.68 -8.88
CA THR A 60 0.07 19.44 -10.13
C THR A 60 -1.27 19.42 -10.86
N LEU A 61 -1.94 18.27 -10.90
CA LEU A 61 -3.26 18.11 -11.49
C LEU A 61 -4.33 18.89 -10.72
N ASP A 62 -4.30 18.87 -9.39
CA ASP A 62 -5.21 19.64 -8.53
C ASP A 62 -5.03 21.15 -8.73
N SER A 63 -3.79 21.61 -8.88
CA SER A 63 -3.49 23.01 -9.22
C SER A 63 -4.07 23.39 -10.59
N PHE A 64 -3.85 22.55 -11.60
CA PHE A 64 -4.45 22.71 -12.93
C PHE A 64 -5.99 22.76 -12.87
N MET A 65 -6.61 21.87 -12.10
CA MET A 65 -8.06 21.82 -11.96
C MET A 65 -8.63 23.11 -11.38
N LYS A 66 -8.00 23.65 -10.34
CA LYS A 66 -8.42 24.91 -9.70
C LYS A 66 -8.28 26.09 -10.65
N ASP A 67 -7.18 26.16 -11.38
CA ASP A 67 -6.94 27.22 -12.37
C ASP A 67 -7.96 27.13 -13.52
N TYR A 68 -8.23 25.92 -14.02
CA TYR A 68 -9.19 25.72 -15.09
C TYR A 68 -10.62 26.05 -14.65
N ALA A 69 -11.04 25.53 -13.49
CA ALA A 69 -12.36 25.73 -12.90
C ALA A 69 -12.66 27.21 -12.65
N SER A 70 -11.70 27.94 -12.08
CA SER A 70 -11.84 29.38 -11.84
C SER A 70 -11.90 30.21 -13.13
N THR A 71 -11.15 29.82 -14.16
CA THR A 71 -11.11 30.54 -15.44
C THR A 71 -12.39 30.34 -16.26
N HIS A 72 -13.02 29.17 -16.18
CA HIS A 72 -14.16 28.79 -17.03
C HIS A 72 -15.49 28.69 -16.26
N ASP A 73 -15.50 29.03 -14.96
CA ASP A 73 -16.67 28.91 -14.08
C ASP A 73 -17.30 27.49 -14.09
N VAL A 74 -16.43 26.47 -13.99
CA VAL A 74 -16.81 25.05 -13.98
C VAL A 74 -16.57 24.47 -12.58
N GLU A 75 -17.33 23.46 -12.20
CA GLU A 75 -17.08 22.72 -10.96
C GLU A 75 -15.65 22.15 -10.94
N CYS A 76 -14.94 22.29 -9.82
CA CYS A 76 -13.57 21.79 -9.63
C CYS A 76 -13.52 20.27 -9.45
N LYS A 77 -13.94 19.54 -10.49
CA LYS A 77 -13.93 18.08 -10.60
C LYS A 77 -13.43 17.70 -11.98
N LEU A 78 -12.56 16.69 -12.07
CA LEU A 78 -11.98 16.27 -13.36
C LEU A 78 -13.04 15.87 -14.39
N LEU A 79 -14.12 15.22 -13.95
CA LEU A 79 -15.24 14.86 -14.85
C LEU A 79 -16.00 16.07 -15.37
N ALA A 80 -16.19 17.12 -14.55
CA ALA A 80 -16.84 18.35 -14.98
C ALA A 80 -15.96 19.12 -15.98
N ILE A 81 -14.65 19.13 -15.72
CA ILE A 81 -13.63 19.71 -16.62
C ILE A 81 -13.59 18.94 -17.94
N ALA A 82 -13.58 17.60 -17.90
CA ALA A 82 -13.63 16.74 -19.09
C ALA A 82 -14.89 16.99 -19.92
N ALA A 83 -16.07 17.02 -19.28
CA ALA A 83 -17.34 17.30 -19.95
C ALA A 83 -17.41 18.71 -20.56
N HIS A 84 -16.70 19.69 -19.98
CA HIS A 84 -16.59 21.03 -20.54
C HIS A 84 -15.60 21.09 -21.72
N MET A 85 -14.49 20.36 -21.64
CA MET A 85 -13.45 20.34 -22.69
C MET A 85 -13.86 19.51 -23.91
N GLU A 86 -14.50 18.37 -23.67
CA GLU A 86 -14.88 17.36 -24.66
C GLU A 86 -16.32 16.90 -24.40
N PRO A 87 -17.33 17.73 -24.71
CA PRO A 87 -18.74 17.44 -24.37
C PRO A 87 -19.31 16.22 -25.08
N GLU A 88 -18.76 15.83 -26.23
CA GLU A 88 -19.14 14.61 -26.97
C GLU A 88 -18.31 13.38 -26.53
N GLY A 89 -17.43 13.53 -25.54
CA GLY A 89 -16.36 12.59 -25.24
C GLY A 89 -15.12 12.81 -26.11
N GLY A 90 -14.00 12.25 -25.68
CA GLY A 90 -12.72 12.42 -26.34
C GLY A 90 -11.58 11.76 -25.55
N ASP A 91 -10.36 11.99 -26.03
CA ASP A 91 -9.15 11.34 -25.51
C ASP A 91 -8.94 11.65 -24.02
N PHE A 92 -9.23 12.88 -23.57
CA PHE A 92 -9.06 13.26 -22.16
C PHE A 92 -10.05 12.53 -21.26
N THR A 93 -11.29 12.37 -21.71
CA THR A 93 -12.32 11.62 -20.98
C THR A 93 -11.95 10.13 -20.91
N ASP A 94 -11.47 9.54 -21.99
CA ASP A 94 -11.03 8.15 -22.05
C ASP A 94 -9.81 7.89 -21.16
N GLU A 95 -8.82 8.80 -21.16
CA GLU A 95 -7.64 8.77 -20.29
C GLU A 95 -8.05 8.76 -18.81
N LEU A 96 -9.02 9.60 -18.43
CA LEU A 96 -9.53 9.67 -17.06
C LEU A 96 -10.20 8.37 -16.62
N VAL A 97 -11.04 7.79 -17.48
CA VAL A 97 -11.70 6.50 -17.19
C VAL A 97 -10.66 5.40 -16.98
N ARG A 98 -9.69 5.29 -17.89
CA ARG A 98 -8.61 4.31 -17.78
C ARG A 98 -7.77 4.50 -16.53
N LEU A 99 -7.44 5.74 -16.18
CA LEU A 99 -6.73 6.06 -14.94
C LEU A 99 -7.55 5.65 -13.71
N SER A 100 -8.86 5.96 -13.69
CA SER A 100 -9.75 5.59 -12.58
C SER A 100 -9.82 4.07 -12.37
N GLU A 101 -9.92 3.30 -13.45
CA GLU A 101 -9.91 1.84 -13.38
C GLU A 101 -8.58 1.30 -12.86
N LEU A 102 -7.47 1.87 -13.32
CA LEU A 102 -6.13 1.47 -12.88
C LEU A 102 -5.90 1.77 -11.40
N VAL A 103 -6.33 2.93 -10.90
CA VAL A 103 -6.24 3.29 -9.48
C VAL A 103 -7.02 2.28 -8.63
N LYS A 104 -8.23 1.89 -9.05
CA LYS A 104 -9.02 0.87 -8.35
C LYS A 104 -8.32 -0.50 -8.32
N ASP A 105 -7.63 -0.88 -9.40
CA ASP A 105 -6.86 -2.11 -9.40
C ASP A 105 -5.65 -2.02 -8.46
N VAL A 106 -4.92 -0.90 -8.45
CA VAL A 106 -3.82 -0.63 -7.50
C VAL A 106 -4.30 -0.73 -6.05
N ASP A 107 -5.46 -0.16 -5.72
CA ASP A 107 -6.07 -0.27 -4.39
C ASP A 107 -6.36 -1.74 -4.03
N ARG A 108 -6.90 -2.51 -4.98
CA ARG A 108 -7.16 -3.94 -4.80
C ARG A 108 -5.87 -4.73 -4.56
N GLN A 109 -4.83 -4.50 -5.36
CA GLN A 109 -3.54 -5.18 -5.20
C GLN A 109 -2.92 -4.84 -3.84
N THR A 110 -2.96 -3.56 -3.44
CA THR A 110 -2.48 -3.09 -2.14
C THR A 110 -3.22 -3.77 -0.98
N TYR A 111 -4.55 -3.85 -1.07
CA TYR A 111 -5.36 -4.55 -0.07
C TYR A 111 -4.97 -6.03 0.05
N MET A 112 -4.80 -6.73 -1.07
CA MET A 112 -4.37 -8.13 -1.07
C MET A 112 -3.02 -8.32 -0.39
N ASN A 113 -2.03 -7.49 -0.73
CA ASN A 113 -0.70 -7.55 -0.12
C ASN A 113 -0.76 -7.32 1.39
N ARG A 114 -1.56 -6.34 1.82
CA ARG A 114 -1.80 -6.06 3.24
C ARG A 114 -2.39 -7.26 3.98
N GLN A 115 -3.36 -7.96 3.38
CA GLN A 115 -3.97 -9.14 3.99
C GLN A 115 -2.96 -10.28 4.16
N ILE A 116 -2.10 -10.50 3.17
CA ILE A 116 -1.04 -11.52 3.22
C ILE A 116 -0.06 -11.19 4.35
N LEU A 117 0.45 -9.95 4.40
CA LEU A 117 1.37 -9.51 5.45
C LEU A 117 0.76 -9.62 6.85
N HIS A 118 -0.50 -9.20 7.01
CA HIS A 118 -1.21 -9.31 8.29
C HIS A 118 -1.34 -10.77 8.73
N SER A 119 -1.63 -11.67 7.79
CA SER A 119 -1.73 -13.11 8.06
C SER A 119 -0.37 -13.69 8.46
N ALA A 120 0.71 -13.33 7.76
CA ALA A 120 2.07 -13.76 8.08
C ALA A 120 2.52 -13.27 9.47
N LEU A 121 2.25 -12.00 9.80
CA LEU A 121 2.55 -11.44 11.13
C LEU A 121 1.76 -12.15 12.24
N LYS A 122 0.49 -12.48 12.01
CA LYS A 122 -0.34 -13.22 12.98
C LYS A 122 0.25 -14.60 13.28
N VAL A 123 0.67 -15.34 12.25
CA VAL A 123 1.31 -16.65 12.40
C VAL A 123 2.63 -16.53 13.16
N ASN A 124 3.46 -15.57 12.79
CA ASN A 124 4.74 -15.32 13.48
C ASN A 124 4.53 -14.94 14.96
N GLY A 125 3.54 -14.10 15.26
CA GLY A 125 3.19 -13.73 16.63
C GLY A 125 2.73 -14.93 17.47
N HIS A 126 1.93 -15.84 16.88
CA HIS A 126 1.54 -17.08 17.55
C HIS A 126 2.76 -17.98 17.82
N PHE A 127 3.64 -18.13 16.84
CA PHE A 127 4.86 -18.92 16.99
C PHE A 127 5.78 -18.36 18.09
N LEU A 128 5.98 -17.04 18.12
CA LEU A 128 6.75 -16.38 19.19
C LEU A 128 6.10 -16.61 20.56
N SER A 129 4.78 -16.53 20.67
CA SER A 129 4.07 -16.85 21.91
C SER A 129 4.23 -18.31 22.34
N LEU A 130 4.24 -19.26 21.39
CA LEU A 130 4.52 -20.67 21.70
C LEU A 130 5.95 -20.86 22.22
N VAL A 131 6.94 -20.23 21.57
CA VAL A 131 8.33 -20.25 22.03
C VAL A 131 8.43 -19.65 23.44
N ASP A 132 7.78 -18.52 23.69
CA ASP A 132 7.82 -17.85 24.98
C ASP A 132 7.12 -18.62 26.11
N ASN A 133 6.03 -19.35 25.82
CA ASN A 133 5.25 -20.06 26.83
C ASN A 133 5.74 -21.49 27.05
N GLU A 134 6.15 -22.20 25.99
CA GLU A 134 6.49 -23.63 26.02
C GLU A 134 8.00 -23.88 26.07
N LEU A 135 8.81 -23.03 25.41
CA LEU A 135 10.27 -23.19 25.33
C LEU A 135 11.04 -22.32 26.34
N LYS A 136 10.40 -21.35 27.02
CA LYS A 136 10.96 -20.80 28.27
C LYS A 136 10.94 -21.90 29.33
N SER A 137 11.99 -22.70 29.32
CA SER A 137 12.14 -23.89 30.13
C SER A 137 11.61 -23.71 31.56
N SER A 138 10.62 -24.52 31.91
CA SER A 138 10.19 -24.77 33.29
C SER A 138 11.25 -25.53 34.10
N LYS A 139 12.30 -26.02 33.42
CA LYS A 139 13.40 -26.81 33.97
C LYS A 139 14.71 -26.02 33.91
N GLN A 140 15.25 -25.68 35.07
CA GLN A 140 16.65 -25.28 35.14
C GLN A 140 17.49 -26.55 35.19
N TYR A 141 18.45 -26.65 34.27
CA TYR A 141 19.47 -27.68 34.29
C TYR A 141 20.68 -27.07 35.00
N ALA A 142 21.01 -27.61 36.18
CA ALA A 142 22.25 -27.27 36.86
C ALA A 142 23.45 -27.86 36.08
N SER A 143 24.67 -27.36 36.33
CA SER A 143 25.89 -27.82 35.64
C SER A 143 26.24 -29.29 35.88
N ASP A 144 25.60 -29.94 36.85
CA ASP A 144 25.69 -31.38 37.14
C ASP A 144 24.59 -32.22 36.45
N GLY A 145 23.73 -31.58 35.65
CA GLY A 145 22.61 -32.24 34.95
C GLY A 145 21.34 -32.42 35.79
N ALA A 146 21.31 -31.93 37.04
CA ALA A 146 20.11 -31.99 37.86
C ALA A 146 18.99 -31.09 37.30
N VAL A 147 17.76 -31.63 37.25
CA VAL A 147 16.57 -30.91 36.78
C VAL A 147 15.85 -30.30 37.98
N THR A 148 15.85 -28.97 38.09
CA THR A 148 15.02 -28.24 39.07
C THR A 148 13.84 -27.59 38.37
N GLN A 149 12.62 -27.83 38.86
CA GLN A 149 11.44 -27.08 38.42
C GLN A 149 11.53 -25.66 38.97
N LYS A 150 11.33 -24.64 38.12
CA LYS A 150 11.02 -23.30 38.63
C LYS A 150 9.75 -23.39 39.46
N ARG A 151 9.79 -22.94 40.73
CA ARG A 151 8.58 -22.73 41.54
C ARG A 151 7.62 -21.89 40.70
N GLN A 152 6.52 -22.48 40.27
CA GLN A 152 5.39 -21.71 39.76
C GLN A 152 5.00 -20.72 40.86
N SER A 153 5.28 -19.44 40.64
CA SER A 153 4.66 -18.40 41.45
C SER A 153 3.16 -18.51 41.22
N LEU A 154 2.48 -19.02 42.23
CA LEU A 154 1.04 -19.01 42.39
C LEU A 154 0.49 -17.61 42.06
N PHE A 155 -0.04 -17.43 40.85
CA PHE A 155 -1.09 -16.45 40.58
C PHE A 155 -2.45 -17.16 40.69
N MET A 156 -2.65 -17.80 41.84
CA MET A 156 -3.95 -18.25 42.34
C MET A 156 -3.98 -17.89 43.83
N SER A 157 -4.02 -16.59 44.11
CA SER A 157 -4.42 -16.10 45.42
C SER A 157 -5.18 -14.78 45.24
N GLN A 158 -6.51 -14.90 45.30
CA GLN A 158 -7.51 -13.90 45.65
C GLN A 158 -7.87 -12.88 44.55
N LYS A 159 -9.14 -12.70 44.19
CA LYS A 159 -10.28 -12.50 45.09
C LYS A 159 -11.60 -13.11 44.58
N VAL A 160 -12.30 -13.67 45.56
CA VAL A 160 -13.77 -13.76 45.68
C VAL A 160 -14.34 -12.34 45.75
#